data_AF-A0A928SD60-F1
#
_entry.id   AF-A0A928SD60-F1
#
_cell.length_a   1.000
_cell.length_b   1.000
_cell.length_c   1.000
_cell.angle_alpha   90.00
_cell.angle_beta   90.00
_cell.angle_gamma   90.00
#
_symmetry.space_group_name_H-M   'P 1'
#
loop_
_entity.id
_entity.type
_entity.pdbx_description
1 polymer ?
#
loop_
_entity_poly.entity_id
_entity_poly.type
_entity_poly.pdbx_seq_one_letter_code
_entity_poly.pdbx_strand_id
1 'polypeptide(L)' 'MTLEEVRLTGLRALSQELGPVGLIRFLQQFERGYGDYTAERHLWLGQDTVENLVQEIKRQRKTKP' A
#
# COMPACT_ATOMS: atom_id res chain seq x y z
N MET A 1 9.64 12.13 -25.66
CA MET A 1 9.06 11.46 -24.49
C MET A 1 7.57 11.30 -24.71
N THR A 2 7.02 10.10 -24.53
CA THR A 2 5.57 9.86 -24.52
C THR A 2 4.96 10.43 -23.23
N LEU A 3 3.63 10.57 -23.20
CA LEU A 3 2.93 11.03 -21.98
C LEU A 3 3.21 10.11 -20.79
N GLU A 4 3.32 8.81 -21.04
CA GLU A 4 3.69 7.83 -20.02
C GLU A 4 5.13 8.01 -19.53
N GLU A 5 6.08 8.24 -20.43
CA GLU A 5 7.48 8.51 -20.07
C GLU A 5 7.61 9.79 -19.24
N VAL A 6 6.86 10.84 -19.56
CA VAL A 6 6.80 12.07 -18.76
C VAL A 6 6.26 11.77 -17.36
N ARG A 7 5.15 11.01 -17.26
CA ARG A 7 4.55 10.63 -15.98
C ARG A 7 5.51 9.84 -15.10
N LEU A 8 6.13 8.79 -15.64
CA LEU A 8 7.08 7.94 -14.90
C LEU A 8 8.34 8.69 -14.47
N THR A 9 8.79 9.64 -15.28
CA THR A 9 9.93 10.50 -14.95
C THR A 9 9.58 11.45 -13.80
N GLY A 10 8.42 12.09 -13.86
CA GLY A 10 7.93 12.96 -12.78
C GLY A 10 7.73 12.21 -11.46
N LEU A 11 7.12 11.02 -11.50
CA LEU A 11 6.95 10.19 -10.31
C LEU A 11 8.29 9.79 -9.68
N ARG A 12 9.31 9.46 -10.48
CA ARG A 12 10.65 9.15 -9.97
C ARG A 12 11.31 10.35 -9.31
N ALA A 13 11.25 11.52 -9.93
CA ALA A 13 11.80 12.76 -9.37
C ALA A 13 11.13 13.11 -8.03
N LEU A 14 9.79 13.05 -7.98
CA LEU A 14 9.03 13.29 -6.74
C LEU A 14 9.37 12.27 -5.65
N SER A 15 9.51 10.99 -6.00
CA SER A 15 9.91 9.94 -5.05
C SER A 15 11.29 10.19 -4.44
N GLN A 16 12.25 10.63 -5.26
CA GLN A 16 13.61 10.93 -4.81
C GLN A 16 13.65 12.10 -3.82
N GLU A 17 12.89 13.17 -4.09
CA GLU A 17 12.90 14.37 -3.25
C GLU A 17 12.04 14.26 -1.99
N LEU A 18 10.87 13.62 -2.11
CA LEU A 18 9.86 13.60 -1.04
C LEU A 18 9.85 12.30 -0.23
N GLY A 19 10.55 11.27 -0.72
CA GLY A 19 10.41 9.91 -0.24
C GLY A 19 9.02 9.31 -0.52
N PRO A 20 8.82 8.03 -0.16
CA PRO A 20 7.58 7.31 -0.48
C PRO A 20 6.34 7.93 0.18
N VAL A 21 6.47 8.41 1.42
CA VAL A 21 5.35 9.01 2.16
C VAL A 21 4.97 10.37 1.58
N GLY A 22 5.96 11.20 1.23
CA GLY A 22 5.72 12.52 0.66
C GLY A 22 5.14 12.43 -0.75
N LEU A 23 5.62 11.48 -1.58
CA LEU A 23 5.04 11.19 -2.89
C LEU A 23 3.54 10.83 -2.79
N ILE A 24 3.17 9.92 -1.88
CA ILE A 24 1.76 9.52 -1.70
C ILE A 24 0.89 10.72 -1.33
N ARG A 25 1.34 11.54 -0.36
CA ARG A 25 0.60 12.74 0.05
C ARG A 25 0.47 13.76 -1.09
N PHE A 26 1.53 13.95 -1.89
CA PHE A 26 1.48 14.81 -3.06
C PHE A 26 0.41 14.33 -4.05
N LEU A 27 0.40 13.03 -4.39
CA LEU A 27 -0.61 12.48 -5.30
C LEU A 27 -2.04 12.66 -4.76
N GLN A 28 -2.24 12.47 -3.45
CA GLN A 28 -3.54 12.67 -2.78
C GLN A 28 -4.05 14.12 -2.85
N GLN A 29 -3.20 15.12 -3.12
CA GLN A 29 -3.64 16.51 -3.31
C GLN A 29 -4.36 16.72 -4.64
N PHE A 30 -3.99 15.95 -5.66
CA PHE A 30 -4.53 16.09 -7.02
C PHE A 30 -5.54 15.00 -7.35
N GLU A 31 -5.46 13.87 -6.66
CA GLU A 31 -6.37 12.75 -6.81
C GLU A 31 -7.03 12.46 -5.46
N ARG A 32 -8.35 12.63 -5.37
CA ARG A 32 -9.13 12.21 -4.18
C ARG A 32 -9.04 10.71 -3.90
N GLY A 33 -8.58 9.91 -4.88
CA GLY A 33 -8.78 8.47 -4.90
C GLY A 33 -10.26 8.12 -5.06
N TYR A 34 -10.54 6.87 -5.38
CA TYR A 34 -11.88 6.30 -5.39
C TYR A 34 -11.84 4.93 -4.71
N GLY A 35 -12.96 4.50 -4.17
CA GLY A 35 -13.09 3.24 -3.42
C GLY A 35 -13.35 3.47 -1.94
N ASP A 36 -14.08 2.53 -1.35
CA ASP A 36 -14.33 2.51 0.10
C ASP A 36 -13.50 1.36 0.67
N TYR A 37 -12.24 1.67 1.00
CA TYR A 37 -11.35 0.66 1.58
C TYR A 37 -11.93 0.03 2.84
N THR A 38 -12.74 0.75 3.62
CA THR A 38 -13.36 0.19 4.82
C THR A 38 -14.36 -0.89 4.44
N ALA A 39 -15.27 -0.60 3.51
CA ALA A 39 -16.23 -1.59 3.02
C ALA A 39 -15.56 -2.74 2.26
N GLU A 40 -14.62 -2.43 1.36
CA GLU A 40 -13.90 -3.41 0.55
C GLU A 40 -13.06 -4.34 1.41
N ARG A 41 -12.39 -3.83 2.45
CA ARG A 41 -11.60 -4.64 3.39
C ARG A 41 -12.43 -5.76 4.00
N HIS A 42 -13.71 -5.52 4.31
CA HIS A 42 -14.57 -6.55 4.90
C HIS A 42 -14.90 -7.71 3.95
N LEU A 43 -14.76 -7.53 2.63
CA LEU A 43 -15.06 -8.59 1.66
C LEU A 43 -13.98 -9.67 1.57
N TRP A 44 -12.71 -9.29 1.76
CA TRP A 44 -11.57 -10.19 1.55
C TRP A 44 -10.68 -10.37 2.78
N LEU A 45 -10.67 -9.39 3.69
CA LEU A 45 -10.00 -9.54 4.97
C LEU A 45 -10.98 -10.24 5.91
N GLY A 46 -10.82 -11.57 6.02
CA GLY A 46 -11.64 -12.40 6.89
C GLY A 46 -11.66 -11.93 8.35
N GLN A 47 -12.60 -12.46 9.12
CA GLN A 47 -12.74 -12.16 10.55
C GLN A 47 -11.79 -13.00 11.39
N ASP A 48 -10.49 -12.85 11.17
CA ASP A 48 -9.52 -13.53 12.04
C ASP A 48 -9.22 -12.69 13.28
N THR A 49 -9.07 -13.36 14.42
CA THR A 49 -8.75 -12.67 15.68
C THR A 49 -7.25 -12.32 15.71
N VAL A 50 -6.90 -11.29 16.46
CA VAL A 50 -5.49 -10.94 16.67
C VAL A 50 -4.74 -12.13 17.27
N GLU A 51 -5.38 -12.86 18.17
CA GLU A 51 -4.84 -14.06 18.80
C GLU A 51 -4.51 -15.14 17.77
N ASN A 52 -5.44 -15.46 16.86
CA ASN A 52 -5.21 -16.45 15.80
C ASN A 52 -4.07 -16.02 14.87
N LEU A 53 -4.04 -14.75 14.47
CA LEU A 53 -2.99 -14.22 13.62
C LEU A 53 -1.60 -14.33 14.28
N VAL A 54 -1.53 -14.05 15.59
CA VAL A 54 -0.29 -14.19 16.37
C VAL A 54 0.16 -15.66 16.44
N GLN A 55 -0.77 -16.60 16.60
CA GLN A 55 -0.42 -18.03 16.58
C GLN A 55 0.09 -18.47 15.21
N GLU A 56 -0.52 -17.99 14.13
CA GLU A 56 -0.09 -18.28 12.76
C GLU A 56 1.34 -17.79 12.51
N ILE A 57 1.64 -16.54 12.88
CA ILE A 57 2.99 -15.97 12.76
C ILE A 57 4.01 -16.80 13.53
N LYS A 58 3.68 -17.24 14.75
CA LYS A 58 4.56 -18.09 15.57
C LYS A 58 4.78 -19.46 14.92
N ARG A 59 3.74 -20.05 14.34
CA ARG A 59 3.83 -21.34 13.64
C ARG A 59 4.75 -21.22 12.42
N GLN A 60 4.55 -20.22 11.58
CA GLN A 60 5.36 -20.01 10.37
C GLN A 60 6.83 -19.74 10.68
N ARG A 61 7.14 -19.06 11.79
CA ARG A 61 8.52 -18.85 12.26
C ARG A 61 9.19 -20.14 12.74
N LYS A 62 8.43 -21.11 13.26
CA LYS A 62 8.95 -22.42 13.69
C LYS A 62 9.13 -23.41 12.55
N THR A 63 8.34 -23.27 11.48
CA THR A 63 8.40 -24.14 10.29
C THR A 63 9.31 -23.62 9.19
N LYS A 64 9.89 -22.42 9.34
CA LYS A 64 10.97 -21.94 8.48
C LYS A 64 12.27 -22.66 8.88
N PRO A 65 12.99 -23.31 7.95
CA PRO A 65 14.28 -23.93 8.25
C PRO A 65 15.32 -22.91 8.71
#